data_AF-A0A524ENC2-F1
#
_entry.id   AF-A0A524ENC2-F1
#
_cell.length_a   1.000
_cell.length_b   1.000
_cell.length_c   1.000
_cell.angle_alpha   90.00
_cell.angle_beta   90.00
_cell.angle_gamma   90.00
#
_symmetry.space_group_name_H-M   'P 1'
#
loop_
_entity.id
_entity.type
_entity.pdbx_description
1 polymer ?
#
loop_
_entity_poly.entity_id
_entity_poly.type
_entity_poly.pdbx_seq_one_letter_code
_entity_poly.pdbx_strand_id
1 'polypeptide(L)'
;MGETYQLEDLIDRLLLIVTLNSTLVHFLISSQVEGHFDPDRVDSLTQGLIKTRSWMEEATKMEGVPSSTSNIMALIVKRLSQIENLLPRLSEKAKQLEAAETPAQEILSLLDDSSKLAVKMVQEDEDGQQVSLVKSEEEIPPEPYRRVDVEDDEFGLIGQTERLIKQYSKRCHVLLPTFWLEVIRQIHKYRSESPYIGDAIETPSKVIARIVRGLLTEAPGARLLQDLSKQRSQENILNATEMERIERAVARYFHGLEGILSNKEPNVTEKINEAHSALDGFGWGGPELEKRLIKRIHQRCEEALDNAESVTDESRQVVYAEITKMLCKLQHAILAEPRLREILALMKP
;
A
#
# COMPACT_ATOMS: atom_id res chain seq x y z
N MET A 1 -25.58 42.20 3.16
CA MET A 1 -25.49 40.94 2.39
C MET A 1 -24.13 40.94 1.71
N GLY A 2 -23.28 39.93 1.72
CA GLY A 2 -22.98 38.81 2.62
C GLY A 2 -21.45 38.84 2.77
N GLU A 3 -20.83 38.21 3.74
CA GLU A 3 -20.72 36.77 3.80
C GLU A 3 -20.62 36.37 5.26
N THR A 4 -21.58 35.57 5.70
CA THR A 4 -21.39 34.60 6.77
C THR A 4 -20.23 33.69 6.37
N TYR A 5 -18.99 34.12 6.59
CA TYR A 5 -17.85 33.22 6.62
C TYR A 5 -18.11 32.27 7.78
N GLN A 6 -18.42 31.04 7.41
CA GLN A 6 -19.18 30.12 8.24
C GLN A 6 -18.32 29.67 9.41
N LEU A 7 -18.85 29.82 10.63
CA LEU A 7 -18.37 29.11 11.82
C LEU A 7 -18.14 27.61 11.52
N GLU A 8 -18.93 27.05 10.59
CA GLU A 8 -18.82 25.70 10.06
C GLU A 8 -17.47 25.43 9.39
N ASP A 9 -16.92 26.36 8.61
CA ASP A 9 -15.61 26.21 7.96
C ASP A 9 -14.46 26.23 8.99
N LEU A 10 -14.62 26.99 10.09
CA LEU A 10 -13.68 26.94 11.21
C LEU A 10 -13.78 25.61 11.99
N ILE A 11 -15.01 25.09 12.16
CA ILE A 11 -15.28 23.84 12.89
C ILE A 11 -14.77 22.63 12.09
N ASP A 12 -15.07 22.54 10.80
CA ASP A 12 -14.60 21.46 9.91
C ASP A 12 -13.07 21.41 9.85
N ARG A 13 -12.43 22.59 9.91
CA ARG A 13 -10.96 22.70 9.92
C ARG A 13 -10.34 22.42 11.28
N LEU A 14 -11.01 22.76 12.38
CA LEU A 14 -10.61 22.31 13.72
C LEU A 14 -10.74 20.80 13.87
N LEU A 15 -11.80 20.21 13.30
CA LEU A 15 -11.96 18.75 13.18
C LEU A 15 -10.80 18.14 12.39
N LEU A 16 -10.41 18.72 11.25
CA LEU A 16 -9.25 18.26 10.48
C LEU A 16 -7.95 18.30 11.30
N ILE A 17 -7.73 19.34 12.12
CA ILE A 17 -6.58 19.45 13.03
C ILE A 17 -6.64 18.36 14.12
N VAL A 18 -7.82 18.09 14.68
CA VAL A 18 -8.00 17.01 15.67
C VAL A 18 -7.74 15.65 15.05
N THR A 19 -8.21 15.40 13.82
CA THR A 19 -7.96 14.16 13.08
C THR A 19 -6.47 14.00 12.75
N LEU A 20 -5.78 15.08 12.38
CA LEU A 20 -4.32 15.10 12.19
C LEU A 20 -3.54 14.83 13.48
N ASN A 21 -3.97 15.40 14.60
CA ASN A 21 -3.36 15.13 15.90
C ASN A 21 -3.62 13.69 16.37
N SER A 22 -4.83 13.17 16.14
CA SER A 22 -5.18 11.78 16.45
C SER A 22 -4.35 10.80 15.62
N THR A 23 -4.19 11.06 14.33
CA THR A 23 -3.35 10.24 13.43
C THR A 23 -1.86 10.36 13.77
N LEU A 24 -1.37 11.52 14.20
CA LEU A 24 -0.01 11.69 14.72
C LEU A 24 0.22 10.91 16.02
N VAL A 25 -0.71 10.97 16.95
CA VAL A 25 -0.63 10.23 18.22
C VAL A 25 -0.68 8.73 17.95
N HIS A 26 -1.60 8.29 17.08
CA HIS A 26 -1.66 6.89 16.66
C HIS A 26 -0.36 6.45 15.98
N PHE A 27 0.21 7.27 15.10
CA PHE A 27 1.49 7.00 14.44
C PHE A 27 2.65 6.90 15.43
N LEU A 28 2.72 7.81 16.41
CA LEU A 28 3.75 7.77 17.45
C LEU A 28 3.62 6.54 18.35
N ILE A 29 2.39 6.18 18.74
CA ILE A 29 2.12 4.99 19.55
C ILE A 29 2.44 3.72 18.75
N SER A 30 1.98 3.60 17.50
CA SER A 30 2.32 2.45 16.64
C SER A 30 3.82 2.36 16.44
N SER A 31 4.53 3.47 16.24
CA SER A 31 5.99 3.46 16.07
C SER A 31 6.75 3.03 17.32
N GLN A 32 6.21 3.29 18.52
CA GLN A 32 6.83 2.83 19.78
C GLN A 32 6.51 1.37 20.10
N VAL A 33 5.36 0.86 19.65
CA VAL A 33 4.89 -0.50 19.95
C VAL A 33 5.37 -1.51 18.91
N GLU A 34 5.40 -1.13 17.62
CA GLU A 34 5.68 -2.03 16.50
C GLU A 34 7.15 -2.03 16.09
N GLY A 35 7.96 -1.06 16.53
CA GLY A 35 9.39 -0.97 16.22
C GLY A 35 9.72 -0.73 14.73
N HIS A 36 8.71 -0.67 13.86
CA HIS A 36 8.83 -0.52 12.42
C HIS A 36 8.24 0.83 11.97
N PHE A 37 8.92 1.49 11.03
CA PHE A 37 8.58 2.84 10.58
C PHE A 37 8.21 2.81 9.09
N ASP A 38 6.96 3.09 8.74
CA ASP A 38 6.55 3.25 7.33
C ASP A 38 6.97 4.66 6.83
N PRO A 39 7.98 4.78 5.94
CA PRO A 39 8.48 6.08 5.49
C PRO A 39 7.47 6.85 4.64
N ASP A 40 6.57 6.16 3.91
CA ASP A 40 5.53 6.80 3.10
C ASP A 40 4.45 7.42 4.00
N ARG A 41 4.16 6.80 5.15
CA ARG A 41 3.28 7.39 6.19
C ARG A 41 3.92 8.62 6.83
N VAL A 42 5.23 8.60 7.08
CA VAL A 42 5.97 9.76 7.60
C VAL A 42 5.95 10.91 6.59
N ASP A 43 6.15 10.64 5.31
CA ASP A 43 6.14 11.67 4.27
C ASP A 43 4.73 12.25 4.05
N SER A 44 3.69 11.41 4.08
CA SER A 44 2.29 11.88 4.02
C SER A 44 1.89 12.72 5.24
N LEU A 45 2.33 12.32 6.44
CA LEU A 45 2.13 13.10 7.66
C LEU A 45 2.90 14.43 7.59
N THR A 46 4.12 14.42 7.07
CA THR A 46 4.95 15.62 6.91
C THR A 46 4.30 16.61 5.93
N GLN A 47 3.80 16.12 4.78
CA GLN A 47 3.07 16.96 3.82
C GLN A 47 1.74 17.48 4.38
N GLY A 48 1.02 16.65 5.13
CA GLY A 48 -0.20 17.07 5.83
C GLY A 48 0.07 18.18 6.84
N LEU A 49 1.11 18.03 7.65
CA LEU A 49 1.54 19.01 8.64
C LEU A 49 2.00 20.33 8.02
N ILE A 50 2.77 20.29 6.94
CA ILE A 50 3.22 21.49 6.23
C ILE A 50 2.02 22.29 5.70
N LYS A 51 1.05 21.60 5.08
CA LYS A 51 -0.18 22.24 4.58
C LYS A 51 -1.01 22.86 5.70
N THR A 52 -1.21 22.12 6.79
CA THR A 52 -1.96 22.62 7.96
C THR A 52 -1.25 23.80 8.62
N ARG A 53 0.09 23.77 8.72
CA ARG A 53 0.89 24.86 9.26
C ARG A 53 0.80 26.12 8.42
N SER A 54 1.03 26.01 7.10
CA SER A 54 0.95 27.15 6.17
C SER A 54 -0.41 27.82 6.27
N TRP A 55 -1.48 27.02 6.38
CA TRP A 55 -2.83 27.55 6.55
C TRP A 55 -3.05 28.23 7.91
N MET A 56 -2.57 27.66 9.01
CA MET A 56 -2.68 28.31 10.33
C MET A 56 -1.85 29.61 10.43
N GLU A 57 -0.74 29.70 9.71
CA GLU A 57 0.07 30.92 9.56
C GLU A 57 -0.62 31.99 8.69
N GLU A 58 -1.49 31.59 7.75
CA GLU A 58 -2.34 32.50 6.98
C GLU A 58 -3.56 32.95 7.79
N ALA A 59 -4.21 32.03 8.51
CA ALA A 59 -5.38 32.30 9.34
C ALA A 59 -5.06 33.24 10.53
N THR A 60 -3.84 33.21 11.06
CA THR A 60 -3.38 34.15 12.10
C THR A 60 -3.15 35.57 11.57
N LYS A 61 -3.08 35.77 10.25
CA LYS A 61 -2.90 37.08 9.59
C LYS A 61 -4.21 37.67 9.05
N MET A 62 -5.34 36.95 9.13
CA MET A 62 -6.64 37.42 8.64
C MET A 62 -7.31 38.41 9.62
N GLU A 63 -7.87 39.50 9.09
CA GLU A 63 -8.65 40.46 9.88
C GLU A 63 -9.98 39.84 10.34
N GLY A 64 -10.29 39.95 11.64
CA GLY A 64 -11.54 39.45 12.23
C GLY A 64 -11.39 38.28 13.22
N VAL A 65 -10.19 37.72 13.39
CA VAL A 65 -9.93 36.66 14.37
C VAL A 65 -9.74 37.27 15.78
N PRO A 66 -10.45 36.79 16.82
CA PRO A 66 -10.24 37.23 18.20
C PRO A 66 -8.79 36.97 18.66
N SER A 67 -8.22 37.91 19.42
CA SER A 67 -6.82 37.83 19.89
C SER A 67 -6.51 36.58 20.72
N SER A 68 -7.47 36.08 21.50
CA SER A 68 -7.35 34.82 22.23
C SER A 68 -7.21 33.61 21.31
N THR A 69 -8.00 33.54 20.23
CA THR A 69 -7.96 32.46 19.23
C THR A 69 -6.67 32.54 18.41
N SER A 70 -6.23 33.75 18.03
CA SER A 70 -4.96 33.95 17.34
C SER A 70 -3.76 33.49 18.19
N ASN A 71 -3.75 33.79 19.49
CA ASN A 71 -2.71 33.33 20.41
C ASN A 71 -2.68 31.80 20.56
N ILE A 72 -3.84 31.14 20.62
CA ILE A 72 -3.92 29.67 20.68
C ILE A 72 -3.44 29.05 19.36
N MET A 73 -3.87 29.58 18.23
CA MET A 73 -3.41 29.13 16.91
C MET A 73 -1.89 29.32 16.73
N ALA A 74 -1.33 30.43 17.20
CA ALA A 74 0.12 30.66 17.18
C ALA A 74 0.89 29.66 18.05
N LEU A 75 0.35 29.27 19.21
CA LEU A 75 0.93 28.22 20.05
C LEU A 75 0.88 26.85 19.35
N ILE A 76 -0.20 26.54 18.64
CA ILE A 76 -0.34 25.30 17.87
C ILE A 76 0.66 25.29 16.70
N VAL A 77 0.78 26.38 15.93
CA VAL A 77 1.79 26.52 14.86
C VAL A 77 3.21 26.31 15.41
N LYS A 78 3.51 26.85 16.60
CA LYS A 78 4.80 26.65 17.26
C LYS A 78 5.04 25.19 17.67
N ARG A 79 4.00 24.43 18.01
CA ARG A 79 4.12 22.99 18.30
C ARG A 79 4.23 22.16 17.02
N LEU A 80 3.46 22.49 15.98
CA LEU A 80 3.53 21.82 14.67
C LEU A 80 4.92 21.98 14.03
N SER A 81 5.52 23.17 14.11
CA SER A 81 6.90 23.40 13.64
C SER A 81 7.96 22.64 14.45
N GLN A 82 7.74 22.41 15.75
CA GLN A 82 8.61 21.54 16.55
C GLN A 82 8.53 20.08 16.10
N ILE A 83 7.33 19.59 15.78
CA ILE A 83 7.10 18.23 15.27
C ILE A 83 7.67 18.08 13.85
N GLU A 84 7.47 19.07 12.98
CA GLU A 84 8.04 19.13 11.63
C GLU A 84 9.57 19.05 11.65
N ASN A 85 10.25 19.64 12.63
CA ASN A 85 11.70 19.53 12.76
C ASN A 85 12.18 18.16 13.27
N LEU A 86 11.30 17.35 13.86
CA LEU A 86 11.62 16.02 14.40
C LEU A 86 11.31 14.90 13.41
N LEU A 87 10.33 15.08 12.52
CA LEU A 87 9.91 14.07 11.53
C LEU A 87 11.00 13.68 10.52
N PRO A 88 11.78 14.61 9.93
CA PRO A 88 12.89 14.25 9.05
C PRO A 88 13.97 13.44 9.77
N ARG A 89 14.23 13.74 11.05
CA ARG A 89 15.20 13.00 11.88
C ARG A 89 14.71 11.60 12.22
N LEU A 90 13.39 11.41 12.35
CA LEU A 90 12.77 10.09 12.52
C LEU A 90 12.74 9.31 11.20
N SER A 91 12.47 9.97 10.07
CA SER A 91 12.56 9.37 8.72
C SER A 91 13.99 8.92 8.39
N GLU A 92 15.00 9.74 8.70
CA GLU A 92 16.41 9.35 8.51
C GLU A 92 16.80 8.19 9.42
N LYS A 93 16.36 8.18 10.68
CA LYS A 93 16.58 7.04 11.59
C LYS A 93 15.85 5.78 11.13
N ALA A 94 14.63 5.90 10.62
CA ALA A 94 13.87 4.80 10.04
C ALA A 94 14.59 4.19 8.83
N LYS A 95 15.07 5.03 7.91
CA LYS A 95 15.87 4.61 6.76
C LYS A 95 17.20 3.98 7.15
N GLN A 96 17.82 4.44 8.24
CA GLN A 96 19.04 3.84 8.79
C GLN A 96 18.78 2.49 9.46
N LEU A 97 17.64 2.32 10.13
CA LEU A 97 17.23 1.05 10.73
C LEU A 97 16.81 0.03 9.66
N GLU A 98 16.06 0.43 8.64
CA GLU A 98 15.74 -0.42 7.48
C GLU A 98 17.00 -0.81 6.69
N ALA A 99 17.99 0.09 6.57
CA ALA A 99 19.26 -0.24 5.95
C ALA A 99 20.08 -1.23 6.80
N ALA A 100 20.08 -1.05 8.13
CA ALA A 100 20.74 -1.96 9.07
C ALA A 100 20.07 -3.34 9.17
N GLU A 101 18.78 -3.45 8.89
CA GLU A 101 18.03 -4.72 8.85
C GLU A 101 18.24 -5.53 7.56
N THR A 102 19.06 -5.06 6.62
CA THR A 102 19.43 -5.88 5.45
C THR A 102 20.56 -6.86 5.81
N PRO A 103 20.34 -8.19 5.77
CA PRO A 103 21.39 -9.19 6.02
C PRO A 103 22.57 -9.08 5.04
N ALA A 104 22.36 -8.41 3.89
CA ALA A 104 23.40 -8.08 2.93
C ALA A 104 24.46 -7.11 3.50
N GLN A 105 24.12 -6.18 4.40
CA GLN A 105 25.08 -5.26 5.02
C GLN A 105 25.80 -5.85 6.24
N GLU A 106 25.21 -6.81 6.95
CA GLU A 106 25.93 -7.60 7.95
C GLU A 106 26.96 -8.52 7.29
N ILE A 107 26.60 -9.15 6.17
CA ILE A 107 27.54 -9.97 5.38
C ILE A 107 28.64 -9.09 4.75
N LEU A 108 28.30 -7.91 4.24
CA LEU A 108 29.29 -6.97 3.69
C LEU A 108 30.17 -6.35 4.77
N SER A 109 29.66 -6.05 5.97
CA SER A 109 30.50 -5.56 7.08
C SER A 109 31.39 -6.65 7.66
N LEU A 110 30.93 -7.91 7.71
CA LEU A 110 31.76 -9.08 8.04
C LEU A 110 32.81 -9.39 6.96
N LEU A 111 32.50 -9.13 5.68
CA LEU A 111 33.45 -9.26 4.55
C LEU A 111 34.46 -8.10 4.51
N ASP A 112 34.06 -6.88 4.90
CA ASP A 112 34.95 -5.74 4.99
C ASP A 112 35.89 -5.85 6.21
N ASP A 113 35.43 -6.39 7.34
CA ASP A 113 36.29 -6.62 8.52
C ASP A 113 37.23 -7.82 8.36
N SER A 114 36.88 -8.81 7.52
CA SER A 114 37.78 -9.92 7.18
C SER A 114 38.88 -9.55 6.17
N SER A 115 38.83 -8.34 5.58
CA SER A 115 39.88 -7.82 4.71
C SER A 115 41.00 -7.07 5.45
N LYS A 116 40.90 -6.86 6.78
CA LYS A 116 41.89 -6.11 7.57
C LYS A 116 42.70 -6.92 8.60
N LEU A 117 42.50 -8.24 8.71
CA LEU A 117 43.20 -9.07 9.71
C LEU A 117 44.07 -10.20 9.13
N ALA A 118 44.42 -10.16 7.84
CA ALA A 118 45.27 -11.16 7.21
C ALA A 118 46.72 -10.69 6.97
N VAL A 119 47.40 -10.14 7.99
CA VAL A 119 48.87 -10.18 8.08
C VAL A 119 49.29 -10.30 9.56
N LYS A 120 49.35 -11.53 10.08
CA LYS A 120 50.45 -12.02 10.91
C LYS A 120 50.35 -13.53 11.10
N MET A 121 51.37 -14.21 10.57
CA MET A 121 51.59 -15.64 10.60
C MET A 121 52.10 -16.13 11.96
N VAL A 122 51.58 -17.30 12.36
CA VAL A 122 52.28 -18.50 12.91
C VAL A 122 52.78 -18.43 14.36
N GLN A 123 52.27 -19.33 15.22
CA GLN A 123 53.02 -20.51 15.70
C GLN A 123 52.10 -21.55 16.38
N GLU A 124 52.49 -22.80 16.16
CA GLU A 124 51.92 -24.06 16.65
C GLU A 124 51.99 -24.19 18.18
N ASP A 125 51.03 -24.90 18.78
CA ASP A 125 51.33 -26.13 19.53
C ASP A 125 50.06 -26.90 19.91
N GLU A 126 50.24 -28.21 19.94
CA GLU A 126 49.32 -29.29 20.30
C GLU A 126 48.69 -29.13 21.69
N ASP A 127 47.39 -29.35 21.85
CA ASP A 127 46.89 -30.54 22.57
C ASP A 127 45.36 -30.65 22.46
N GLY A 128 44.87 -31.88 22.47
CA GLY A 128 43.53 -32.24 22.02
C GLY A 128 42.38 -31.87 22.98
N GLN A 129 41.25 -31.48 22.38
CA GLN A 129 39.94 -31.92 22.84
C GLN A 129 38.92 -31.84 21.70
N GLN A 130 38.34 -32.99 21.40
CA GLN A 130 37.22 -33.18 20.47
C GLN A 130 36.07 -32.24 20.81
N VAL A 131 35.70 -31.38 19.86
CA VAL A 131 34.31 -30.95 19.71
C VAL A 131 33.95 -31.18 18.24
N SER A 132 33.14 -32.22 18.02
CA SER A 132 32.50 -32.50 16.74
C SER A 132 31.52 -31.38 16.42
N LEU A 133 31.98 -30.32 15.75
CA LEU A 133 31.16 -29.30 15.11
C LEU A 133 30.50 -29.91 13.86
N VAL A 134 29.57 -30.85 14.07
CA VAL A 134 28.45 -30.99 13.15
C VAL A 134 27.69 -29.69 13.30
N LYS A 135 27.91 -28.75 12.38
CA LYS A 135 27.00 -27.64 12.16
C LYS A 135 25.63 -28.28 11.99
N SER A 136 24.79 -28.12 13.01
CA SER A 136 23.35 -28.22 12.84
C SER A 136 23.03 -27.42 11.59
N GLU A 137 22.50 -28.08 10.57
CA GLU A 137 21.71 -27.38 9.55
C GLU A 137 20.71 -26.57 10.35
N GLU A 138 20.90 -25.24 10.37
CA GLU A 138 19.86 -24.35 10.82
C GLU A 138 18.68 -24.67 9.91
N GLU A 139 17.67 -25.33 10.47
CA GLU A 139 16.37 -25.47 9.84
C GLU A 139 15.86 -24.04 9.64
N ILE A 140 16.15 -23.48 8.46
CA ILE A 140 15.55 -22.26 7.98
C ILE A 140 14.04 -22.52 8.09
N PRO A 141 13.29 -21.78 8.93
CA PRO A 141 11.86 -21.99 9.02
C PRO A 141 11.30 -21.84 7.61
N PRO A 142 10.49 -22.79 7.12
CA PRO A 142 10.05 -22.79 5.73
C PRO A 142 9.38 -21.46 5.43
N GLU A 143 9.94 -20.70 4.49
CA GLU A 143 9.33 -19.46 4.05
C GLU A 143 7.90 -19.79 3.59
N PRO A 144 6.87 -19.16 4.18
CA PRO A 144 5.48 -19.54 3.97
C PRO A 144 5.03 -19.37 2.52
N TYR A 145 5.77 -18.59 1.73
CA TYR A 145 5.64 -18.47 0.29
C TYR A 145 6.96 -18.01 -0.33
N ARG A 146 7.24 -18.46 -1.56
CA ARG A 146 8.37 -18.02 -2.37
C ARG A 146 7.87 -17.31 -3.63
N ARG A 147 8.41 -16.12 -3.90
CA ARG A 147 8.21 -15.43 -5.19
C ARG A 147 9.06 -16.11 -6.26
N VAL A 148 8.45 -16.49 -7.36
CA VAL A 148 9.07 -17.12 -8.52
C VAL A 148 9.06 -16.13 -9.68
N ASP A 149 10.17 -16.05 -10.42
CA ASP A 149 10.31 -15.12 -11.55
C ASP A 149 9.41 -15.48 -12.74
N VAL A 150 8.93 -16.73 -12.79
CA VAL A 150 8.07 -17.26 -13.85
C VAL A 150 6.65 -17.45 -13.32
N GLU A 151 5.72 -16.76 -13.98
CA GLU A 151 4.28 -16.82 -13.72
C GLU A 151 3.73 -18.22 -14.05
N ASP A 152 2.92 -18.78 -13.15
CA ASP A 152 2.19 -20.03 -13.40
C ASP A 152 0.70 -19.73 -13.59
N ASP A 153 0.17 -19.86 -14.81
CA ASP A 153 -1.24 -19.63 -15.11
C ASP A 153 -2.04 -20.95 -15.00
N GLU A 154 -1.92 -21.65 -13.88
CA GLU A 154 -2.62 -22.92 -13.62
C GLU A 154 -4.15 -22.78 -13.82
N PHE A 155 -4.70 -21.60 -13.55
CA PHE A 155 -6.13 -21.29 -13.62
C PHE A 155 -6.56 -20.69 -14.97
N GLY A 156 -5.63 -20.40 -15.89
CA GLY A 156 -5.92 -19.79 -17.19
C GLY A 156 -6.48 -18.37 -17.14
N LEU A 157 -6.36 -17.67 -16.01
CA LEU A 157 -6.93 -16.34 -15.77
C LEU A 157 -6.11 -15.23 -16.42
N ILE A 158 -4.78 -15.38 -16.46
CA ILE A 158 -3.89 -14.41 -17.11
C ILE A 158 -4.16 -14.44 -18.61
N GLY A 159 -4.13 -15.63 -19.22
CA GLY A 159 -4.37 -15.80 -20.65
C GLY A 159 -5.76 -15.33 -21.09
N GLN A 160 -6.81 -15.60 -20.30
CA GLN A 160 -8.17 -15.11 -20.60
C GLN A 160 -8.26 -13.58 -20.53
N THR A 161 -7.70 -12.97 -19.50
CA THR A 161 -7.75 -11.53 -19.28
C THR A 161 -6.93 -10.78 -20.34
N GLU A 162 -5.77 -11.32 -20.72
CA GLU A 162 -4.93 -10.75 -21.78
C GLU A 162 -5.62 -10.82 -23.16
N ARG A 163 -6.28 -11.94 -23.49
CA ARG A 163 -7.08 -12.06 -24.72
C ARG A 163 -8.22 -11.04 -24.75
N LEU A 164 -8.88 -10.84 -23.62
CA LEU A 164 -9.95 -9.85 -23.50
C LEU A 164 -9.40 -8.43 -23.76
N ILE A 165 -8.29 -8.05 -23.12
CA ILE A 165 -7.65 -6.75 -23.35
C ILE A 165 -7.25 -6.59 -24.82
N LYS A 166 -6.64 -7.60 -25.44
CA LYS A 166 -6.27 -7.57 -26.86
C LYS A 166 -7.49 -7.38 -27.77
N GLN A 167 -8.63 -8.02 -27.48
CA GLN A 167 -9.86 -7.88 -28.25
C GLN A 167 -10.42 -6.45 -28.20
N TYR A 168 -10.40 -5.83 -27.03
CA TYR A 168 -10.95 -4.48 -26.82
C TYR A 168 -9.94 -3.36 -27.07
N SER A 169 -8.65 -3.68 -27.23
CA SER A 169 -7.57 -2.71 -27.49
C SER A 169 -7.86 -1.82 -28.68
N LYS A 170 -8.53 -2.30 -29.74
CA LYS A 170 -8.85 -1.47 -30.91
C LYS A 170 -9.87 -0.36 -30.66
N ARG A 171 -10.64 -0.44 -29.57
CA ARG A 171 -11.79 0.43 -29.29
C ARG A 171 -11.63 1.22 -27.99
N CYS A 172 -10.98 0.63 -26.99
CA CYS A 172 -10.84 1.20 -25.65
C CYS A 172 -9.37 1.45 -25.34
N HIS A 173 -9.09 2.48 -24.53
CA HIS A 173 -7.77 2.63 -23.94
C HIS A 173 -7.50 1.47 -22.96
N VAL A 174 -6.31 0.90 -22.98
CA VAL A 174 -6.03 -0.36 -22.26
C VAL A 174 -5.15 -0.20 -21.02
N LEU A 175 -4.65 0.99 -20.71
CA LEU A 175 -3.72 1.15 -19.58
C LEU A 175 -4.32 0.72 -18.24
N LEU A 176 -5.52 1.19 -17.89
CA LEU A 176 -6.19 0.79 -16.65
C LEU A 176 -6.48 -0.73 -16.61
N PRO A 177 -7.05 -1.36 -17.66
CA PRO A 177 -7.13 -2.82 -17.75
C PRO A 177 -5.78 -3.54 -17.60
N THR A 178 -4.70 -2.97 -18.16
CA THR A 178 -3.34 -3.53 -18.09
C THR A 178 -2.78 -3.43 -16.68
N PHE A 179 -3.03 -2.33 -15.96
CA PHE A 179 -2.70 -2.18 -14.55
C PHE A 179 -3.24 -3.35 -13.72
N TRP A 180 -4.52 -3.67 -13.87
CA TRP A 180 -5.15 -4.79 -13.18
C TRP A 180 -4.65 -6.16 -13.67
N LEU A 181 -4.33 -6.32 -14.96
CA LEU A 181 -3.72 -7.55 -15.47
C LEU A 181 -2.36 -7.82 -14.81
N GLU A 182 -1.53 -6.79 -14.64
CA GLU A 182 -0.22 -6.93 -13.98
C GLU A 182 -0.37 -7.32 -12.50
N VAL A 183 -1.43 -6.88 -11.82
CA VAL A 183 -1.75 -7.38 -10.47
C VAL A 183 -1.99 -8.89 -10.49
N ILE A 184 -2.79 -9.40 -11.44
CA ILE A 184 -3.04 -10.85 -11.58
C ILE A 184 -1.72 -11.59 -11.82
N ARG A 185 -0.88 -11.08 -12.73
CA ARG A 185 0.45 -11.66 -13.00
C ARG A 185 1.32 -11.73 -11.75
N GLN A 186 1.38 -10.65 -10.98
CA GLN A 186 2.17 -10.61 -9.75
C GLN A 186 1.65 -11.55 -8.67
N ILE A 187 0.32 -11.76 -8.56
CA ILE A 187 -0.25 -12.75 -7.63
C ILE A 187 0.19 -14.17 -8.00
N HIS A 188 0.19 -14.52 -9.29
CA HIS A 188 0.58 -15.86 -9.76
C HIS A 188 2.09 -16.13 -9.71
N LYS A 189 2.91 -15.15 -9.31
CA LYS A 189 4.34 -15.37 -9.03
C LYS A 189 4.58 -15.99 -7.66
N TYR A 190 3.59 -16.02 -6.77
CA TYR A 190 3.74 -16.58 -5.43
C TYR A 190 3.45 -18.07 -5.44
N ARG A 191 4.32 -18.86 -4.80
CA ARG A 191 4.12 -20.29 -4.58
C ARG A 191 4.26 -20.62 -3.10
N SER A 192 3.49 -21.58 -2.63
CA SER A 192 3.55 -22.10 -1.26
C SER A 192 3.17 -23.58 -1.28
N GLU A 193 3.66 -24.35 -0.32
CA GLU A 193 3.27 -25.75 -0.12
C GLU A 193 1.94 -25.89 0.65
N SER A 194 1.38 -24.77 1.12
CA SER A 194 0.11 -24.75 1.85
C SER A 194 -1.08 -25.15 0.97
N PRO A 195 -2.03 -25.96 1.47
CA PRO A 195 -3.24 -26.32 0.73
C PRO A 195 -4.13 -25.11 0.42
N TYR A 196 -3.97 -23.99 1.14
CA TYR A 196 -4.76 -22.77 0.97
C TYR A 196 -4.21 -21.83 -0.12
N ILE A 197 -3.04 -22.12 -0.69
CA ILE A 197 -2.42 -21.25 -1.70
C ILE A 197 -3.26 -21.13 -2.97
N GLY A 198 -3.94 -22.21 -3.36
CA GLY A 198 -4.82 -22.22 -4.54
C GLY A 198 -5.96 -21.21 -4.37
N ASP A 199 -6.64 -21.22 -3.23
CA ASP A 199 -7.70 -20.27 -2.92
C ASP A 199 -7.17 -18.83 -2.78
N ALA A 200 -5.97 -18.66 -2.21
CA ALA A 200 -5.29 -17.37 -2.08
C ALA A 200 -4.82 -16.77 -3.42
N ILE A 201 -4.63 -17.57 -4.47
CA ILE A 201 -4.28 -17.08 -5.81
C ILE A 201 -5.53 -16.92 -6.67
N GLU A 202 -6.41 -17.93 -6.68
CA GLU A 202 -7.57 -17.99 -7.57
C GLU A 202 -8.64 -16.94 -7.21
N THR A 203 -8.95 -16.80 -5.92
CA THR A 203 -10.01 -15.90 -5.43
C THR A 203 -9.73 -14.42 -5.75
N PRO A 204 -8.58 -13.83 -5.38
CA PRO A 204 -8.28 -12.45 -5.76
C PRO A 204 -8.23 -12.28 -7.28
N SER A 205 -7.66 -13.25 -8.00
CA SER A 205 -7.52 -13.19 -9.45
C SER A 205 -8.87 -13.18 -10.16
N LYS A 206 -9.86 -13.93 -9.69
CA LYS A 206 -11.25 -13.88 -10.18
C LYS A 206 -11.90 -12.52 -9.95
N VAL A 207 -11.69 -11.91 -8.78
CA VAL A 207 -12.22 -10.58 -8.45
C VAL A 207 -11.60 -9.52 -9.38
N ILE A 208 -10.28 -9.54 -9.55
CA ILE A 208 -9.56 -8.60 -10.43
C ILE A 208 -9.94 -8.81 -11.91
N ALA A 209 -10.05 -10.05 -12.37
CA ALA A 209 -10.51 -10.35 -13.73
C ALA A 209 -11.93 -9.83 -13.98
N ARG A 210 -12.80 -9.86 -12.96
CA ARG A 210 -14.15 -9.26 -13.02
C ARG A 210 -14.09 -7.73 -13.10
N ILE A 211 -13.15 -7.08 -12.40
CA ILE A 211 -12.89 -5.64 -12.54
C ILE A 211 -12.48 -5.31 -13.97
N VAL A 212 -11.49 -6.03 -14.53
CA VAL A 212 -11.01 -5.83 -15.91
C VAL A 212 -12.16 -6.00 -16.91
N ARG A 213 -12.96 -7.06 -16.75
CA ARG A 213 -14.13 -7.28 -17.60
C ARG A 213 -15.13 -6.14 -17.48
N GLY A 214 -15.50 -5.75 -16.26
CA GLY A 214 -16.44 -4.64 -16.01
C GLY A 214 -15.95 -3.29 -16.54
N LEU A 215 -14.63 -3.06 -16.60
CA LEU A 215 -14.05 -1.88 -17.24
C LEU A 215 -14.21 -1.92 -18.76
N LEU A 216 -14.00 -3.08 -19.39
CA LEU A 216 -13.99 -3.21 -20.86
C LEU A 216 -15.39 -3.41 -21.48
N THR A 217 -16.31 -4.06 -20.78
CA THR A 217 -17.60 -4.51 -21.35
C THR A 217 -18.81 -3.73 -20.83
N GLU A 218 -18.76 -3.18 -19.62
CA GLU A 218 -19.94 -2.59 -18.96
C GLU A 218 -19.84 -1.06 -18.89
N ALA A 219 -20.97 -0.37 -19.02
CA ALA A 219 -21.05 1.06 -18.70
C ALA A 219 -20.92 1.25 -17.17
N PRO A 220 -20.31 2.35 -16.69
CA PRO A 220 -19.75 3.47 -17.45
C PRO A 220 -18.34 3.24 -17.99
N GLY A 221 -17.61 2.20 -17.51
CA GLY A 221 -16.20 2.01 -17.82
C GLY A 221 -15.87 1.88 -19.31
N ALA A 222 -16.65 1.08 -20.05
CA ALA A 222 -16.39 0.87 -21.46
C ALA A 222 -16.53 2.16 -22.28
N ARG A 223 -17.49 3.04 -21.93
CA ARG A 223 -17.70 4.32 -22.62
C ARG A 223 -16.57 5.30 -22.31
N LEU A 224 -16.19 5.41 -21.04
CA LEU A 224 -15.09 6.28 -20.60
C LEU A 224 -13.76 5.90 -21.24
N LEU A 225 -13.46 4.60 -21.32
CA LEU A 225 -12.24 4.13 -21.99
C LEU A 225 -12.28 4.32 -23.52
N GLN A 226 -13.46 4.31 -24.15
CA GLN A 226 -13.63 4.62 -25.57
C GLN A 226 -13.49 6.12 -25.86
N ASP A 227 -13.91 6.98 -24.95
CA ASP A 227 -13.74 8.42 -25.12
C ASP A 227 -12.29 8.83 -24.87
N LEU A 228 -11.62 8.21 -23.89
CA LEU A 228 -10.20 8.40 -23.66
C LEU A 228 -9.34 7.95 -24.85
N SER A 229 -9.70 6.84 -25.52
CA SER A 229 -8.93 6.35 -26.68
C SER A 229 -8.96 7.31 -27.88
N LYS A 230 -9.91 8.24 -27.92
CA LYS A 230 -9.97 9.32 -28.93
C LYS A 230 -9.10 10.52 -28.55
N GLN A 231 -8.87 10.73 -27.25
CA GLN A 231 -8.13 11.89 -26.73
C GLN A 231 -6.64 11.61 -26.53
N ARG A 232 -6.26 10.36 -26.21
CA ARG A 232 -4.89 9.98 -25.84
C ARG A 232 -4.44 8.74 -26.62
N SER A 233 -3.15 8.71 -26.96
CA SER A 233 -2.50 7.54 -27.58
C SER A 233 -2.55 6.32 -26.66
N GLN A 234 -2.58 5.12 -27.23
CA GLN A 234 -2.60 3.89 -26.45
C GLN A 234 -1.29 3.66 -25.71
N GLU A 235 -1.42 3.39 -24.42
CA GLU A 235 -0.31 2.99 -23.55
C GLU A 235 -0.58 1.57 -23.03
N ASN A 236 0.30 0.64 -23.40
CA ASN A 236 0.13 -0.79 -23.16
C ASN A 236 1.13 -1.34 -22.12
N ILE A 237 2.00 -0.49 -21.58
CA ILE A 237 3.11 -0.88 -20.69
C ILE A 237 3.09 0.02 -19.46
N LEU A 238 3.23 -0.59 -18.29
CA LEU A 238 3.35 0.10 -17.02
C LEU A 238 4.78 0.61 -16.79
N ASN A 239 4.90 1.74 -16.12
CA ASN A 239 6.18 2.29 -15.70
C ASN A 239 6.75 1.49 -14.51
N ALA A 240 8.06 1.61 -14.28
CA ALA A 240 8.72 0.94 -13.15
C ALA A 240 8.11 1.32 -11.79
N THR A 241 7.72 2.60 -11.60
CA THR A 241 7.06 3.07 -10.37
C THR A 241 5.68 2.46 -10.17
N GLU A 242 4.90 2.35 -11.25
CA GLU A 242 3.58 1.73 -11.23
C GLU A 242 3.69 0.24 -10.88
N MET A 243 4.66 -0.46 -11.48
CA MET A 243 4.97 -1.86 -11.18
C MET A 243 5.41 -2.04 -9.73
N GLU A 244 6.29 -1.19 -9.23
CA GLU A 244 6.75 -1.25 -7.83
C GLU A 244 5.59 -1.11 -6.84
N ARG A 245 4.64 -0.20 -7.10
CA ARG A 245 3.45 -0.05 -6.25
C ARG A 245 2.54 -1.27 -6.29
N ILE A 246 2.39 -1.91 -7.45
CA ILE A 246 1.66 -3.18 -7.58
C ILE A 246 2.36 -4.26 -6.74
N GLU A 247 3.68 -4.40 -6.89
CA GLU A 247 4.46 -5.40 -6.15
C GLU A 247 4.36 -5.21 -4.64
N ARG A 248 4.46 -3.97 -4.15
CA ARG A 248 4.26 -3.67 -2.72
C ARG A 248 2.83 -4.02 -2.25
N ALA A 249 1.81 -3.75 -3.07
CA ALA A 249 0.43 -4.06 -2.71
C ALA A 249 0.18 -5.58 -2.62
N VAL A 250 0.71 -6.34 -3.58
CA VAL A 250 0.62 -7.81 -3.61
C VAL A 250 1.46 -8.44 -2.49
N ALA A 251 2.67 -7.94 -2.23
CA ALA A 251 3.50 -8.42 -1.12
C ALA A 251 2.80 -8.24 0.24
N ARG A 252 2.17 -7.07 0.46
CA ARG A 252 1.37 -6.82 1.68
C ARG A 252 0.15 -7.74 1.80
N TYR A 253 -0.43 -8.17 0.68
CA TYR A 253 -1.51 -9.16 0.67
C TYR A 253 -1.02 -10.52 1.15
N PHE A 254 0.08 -11.04 0.59
CA PHE A 254 0.65 -12.32 1.00
C PHE A 254 1.20 -12.32 2.43
N HIS A 255 1.78 -11.20 2.88
CA HIS A 255 2.15 -11.05 4.30
C HIS A 255 0.93 -11.08 5.23
N GLY A 256 -0.20 -10.50 4.81
CA GLY A 256 -1.47 -10.60 5.54
C GLY A 256 -1.99 -12.03 5.67
N LEU A 257 -1.66 -12.90 4.71
CA LEU A 257 -2.03 -14.32 4.66
C LEU A 257 -1.02 -15.26 5.33
N GLU A 258 0.10 -14.74 5.83
CA GLU A 258 1.19 -15.53 6.40
C GLU A 258 0.72 -16.47 7.52
N GLY A 259 -0.20 -16.00 8.36
CA GLY A 259 -0.82 -16.81 9.41
C GLY A 259 -1.52 -18.05 8.86
N ILE A 260 -2.28 -17.91 7.77
CA ILE A 260 -3.02 -19.02 7.14
C ILE A 260 -2.07 -19.95 6.40
N LEU A 261 -1.13 -19.39 5.65
CA LEU A 261 -0.17 -20.17 4.88
C LEU A 261 0.77 -20.98 5.78
N SER A 262 1.02 -20.51 7.00
CA SER A 262 1.81 -21.21 8.02
C SER A 262 1.00 -22.16 8.91
N ASN A 263 -0.29 -22.41 8.60
CA ASN A 263 -1.22 -23.22 9.42
C ASN A 263 -1.39 -22.73 10.87
N LYS A 264 -1.24 -21.43 11.13
CA LYS A 264 -1.58 -20.81 12.42
C LYS A 264 -3.07 -20.43 12.42
N GLU A 265 -3.72 -20.50 13.59
CA GLU A 265 -5.12 -20.06 13.74
C GLU A 265 -5.24 -18.58 13.36
N PRO A 266 -6.01 -18.24 12.31
CA PRO A 266 -6.15 -16.86 11.89
C PRO A 266 -7.02 -16.08 12.88
N ASN A 267 -6.60 -14.86 13.25
CA ASN A 267 -7.48 -13.94 13.96
C ASN A 267 -8.46 -13.27 12.99
N VAL A 268 -9.53 -13.99 12.65
CA VAL A 268 -10.53 -13.58 11.65
C VAL A 268 -11.14 -12.22 11.97
N THR A 269 -11.50 -11.99 13.25
CA THR A 269 -12.21 -10.77 13.66
C THR A 269 -11.33 -9.52 13.51
N GLU A 270 -10.06 -9.62 13.87
CA GLU A 270 -9.08 -8.56 13.67
C GLU A 270 -8.89 -8.24 12.19
N LYS A 271 -8.77 -9.27 11.34
CA LYS A 271 -8.62 -9.10 9.89
C LYS A 271 -9.82 -8.43 9.23
N ILE A 272 -11.03 -8.78 9.66
CA ILE A 272 -12.26 -8.13 9.18
C ILE A 272 -12.31 -6.66 9.64
N ASN A 273 -11.97 -6.37 10.90
CA ASN A 273 -11.93 -4.99 11.41
C ASN A 273 -10.87 -4.12 10.72
N GLU A 274 -9.71 -4.68 10.41
CA GLU A 274 -8.69 -4.02 9.59
C GLU A 274 -9.20 -3.73 8.18
N ALA A 275 -9.97 -4.66 7.59
CA ALA A 275 -10.57 -4.47 6.27
C ALA A 275 -11.65 -3.38 6.26
N HIS A 276 -12.50 -3.31 7.29
CA HIS A 276 -13.42 -2.19 7.52
C HIS A 276 -12.67 -0.86 7.61
N SER A 277 -11.63 -0.81 8.43
CA SER A 277 -10.81 0.41 8.59
C SER A 277 -10.14 0.84 7.27
N ALA A 278 -9.71 -0.13 6.45
CA ALA A 278 -9.15 0.14 5.13
C ALA A 278 -10.19 0.61 4.12
N LEU A 279 -11.44 0.15 4.24
CA LEU A 279 -12.56 0.59 3.41
C LEU A 279 -13.03 2.00 3.82
N ASP A 280 -13.10 2.29 5.12
CA ASP A 280 -13.40 3.63 5.63
C ASP A 280 -12.35 4.66 5.18
N GLY A 281 -11.08 4.24 5.11
CA GLY A 281 -9.97 5.03 4.58
C GLY A 281 -9.91 5.12 3.05
N PHE A 282 -10.90 4.59 2.32
CA PHE A 282 -10.83 4.47 0.87
C PHE A 282 -10.64 5.82 0.16
N GLY A 283 -9.65 5.85 -0.73
CA GLY A 283 -9.31 7.04 -1.50
C GLY A 283 -10.35 7.36 -2.58
N TRP A 284 -11.23 8.33 -2.32
CA TRP A 284 -12.18 8.86 -3.32
C TRP A 284 -11.54 9.77 -4.37
N GLY A 285 -10.32 10.24 -4.11
CA GLY A 285 -9.60 11.17 -4.98
C GLY A 285 -10.19 12.60 -5.00
N GLY A 286 -9.55 13.48 -5.76
CA GLY A 286 -9.96 14.88 -5.88
C GLY A 286 -11.24 15.10 -6.68
N PRO A 287 -11.84 16.31 -6.64
CA PRO A 287 -13.05 16.64 -7.39
C PRO A 287 -12.85 16.63 -8.91
N GLU A 288 -11.60 16.66 -9.38
CA GLU A 288 -11.22 16.69 -10.79
C GLU A 288 -11.30 15.31 -11.47
N LEU A 289 -11.43 14.23 -10.69
CA LEU A 289 -11.36 12.86 -11.21
C LEU A 289 -12.75 12.28 -11.54
N GLU A 290 -12.79 11.35 -12.50
CA GLU A 290 -13.99 10.59 -12.85
C GLU A 290 -14.38 9.59 -11.74
N LYS A 291 -15.33 10.01 -10.89
CA LYS A 291 -15.76 9.26 -9.70
C LYS A 291 -16.54 7.98 -10.02
N ARG A 292 -17.11 7.82 -11.22
CA ARG A 292 -17.93 6.64 -11.54
C ARG A 292 -17.12 5.35 -11.59
N LEU A 293 -15.87 5.41 -12.06
CA LEU A 293 -14.96 4.25 -12.03
C LEU A 293 -14.54 3.91 -10.60
N ILE A 294 -14.21 4.94 -9.82
CA ILE A 294 -13.82 4.82 -8.41
C ILE A 294 -14.95 4.18 -7.59
N LYS A 295 -16.20 4.63 -7.80
CA LYS A 295 -17.40 4.02 -7.17
C LYS A 295 -17.56 2.55 -7.52
N ARG A 296 -17.24 2.14 -8.76
CA ARG A 296 -17.32 0.73 -9.17
C ARG A 296 -16.27 -0.13 -8.48
N ILE A 297 -15.07 0.41 -8.29
CA ILE A 297 -14.00 -0.27 -7.54
C ILE A 297 -14.41 -0.37 -6.06
N HIS A 298 -14.93 0.71 -5.48
CA HIS A 298 -15.47 0.70 -4.12
C HIS A 298 -16.54 -0.39 -3.92
N GLN A 299 -17.49 -0.50 -4.86
CA GLN A 299 -18.51 -1.55 -4.82
C GLN A 299 -17.90 -2.95 -4.81
N ARG A 300 -16.78 -3.18 -5.50
CA ARG A 300 -16.07 -4.47 -5.44
C ARG A 300 -15.36 -4.68 -4.12
N CYS A 301 -14.89 -3.63 -3.45
CA CYS A 301 -14.36 -3.71 -2.09
C CYS A 301 -15.48 -4.05 -1.09
N GLU A 302 -16.65 -3.41 -1.19
CA GLU A 302 -17.83 -3.73 -0.37
C GLU A 302 -18.27 -5.18 -0.58
N GLU A 303 -18.43 -5.62 -1.84
CA GLU A 303 -18.76 -7.01 -2.14
C GLU A 303 -17.73 -8.00 -1.56
N ALA A 304 -16.43 -7.67 -1.59
CA ALA A 304 -15.39 -8.51 -1.00
C ALA A 304 -15.49 -8.56 0.53
N LEU A 305 -15.79 -7.43 1.18
CA LEU A 305 -15.98 -7.36 2.62
C LEU A 305 -17.25 -8.11 3.08
N ASP A 306 -18.36 -7.95 2.35
CA ASP A 306 -19.60 -8.71 2.60
C ASP A 306 -19.35 -10.22 2.47
N ASN A 307 -18.51 -10.65 1.51
CA ASN A 307 -18.10 -12.04 1.41
C ASN A 307 -17.21 -12.48 2.58
N ALA A 308 -16.36 -11.60 3.10
CA ALA A 308 -15.56 -11.89 4.30
C ALA A 308 -16.44 -12.12 5.54
N GLU A 309 -17.58 -11.43 5.65
CA GLU A 309 -18.50 -11.57 6.79
C GLU A 309 -19.46 -12.75 6.65
N SER A 310 -19.86 -13.07 5.42
CA SER A 310 -20.92 -14.07 5.15
C SER A 310 -20.42 -15.49 4.92
N VAL A 311 -19.16 -15.67 4.49
CA VAL A 311 -18.57 -16.99 4.24
C VAL A 311 -18.31 -17.72 5.56
N THR A 312 -18.60 -19.02 5.61
CA THR A 312 -18.45 -19.84 6.83
C THR A 312 -17.04 -20.37 7.09
N ASP A 313 -16.18 -20.36 6.08
CA ASP A 313 -14.81 -20.86 6.16
C ASP A 313 -13.84 -19.74 6.55
N GLU A 314 -13.24 -19.87 7.73
CA GLU A 314 -12.33 -18.88 8.34
C GLU A 314 -11.15 -18.52 7.43
N SER A 315 -10.61 -19.49 6.71
CA SER A 315 -9.49 -19.27 5.78
C SER A 315 -9.91 -18.34 4.64
N ARG A 316 -11.12 -18.54 4.11
CA ARG A 316 -11.69 -17.72 3.03
C ARG A 316 -12.14 -16.35 3.53
N GLN A 317 -12.64 -16.25 4.76
CA GLN A 317 -13.00 -14.96 5.36
C GLN A 317 -11.79 -14.02 5.39
N VAL A 318 -10.63 -14.52 5.83
CA VAL A 318 -9.39 -13.73 5.84
C VAL A 318 -8.88 -13.44 4.44
N VAL A 319 -8.97 -14.38 3.50
CA VAL A 319 -8.62 -14.13 2.10
C VAL A 319 -9.46 -12.98 1.53
N TYR A 320 -10.76 -12.95 1.79
CA TYR A 320 -11.64 -11.85 1.36
C TYR A 320 -11.33 -10.53 2.08
N ALA A 321 -11.03 -10.56 3.38
CA ALA A 321 -10.62 -9.38 4.14
C ALA A 321 -9.31 -8.77 3.58
N GLU A 322 -8.31 -9.60 3.30
CA GLU A 322 -7.04 -9.15 2.71
C GLU A 322 -7.22 -8.74 1.23
N ILE A 323 -8.17 -9.32 0.49
CA ILE A 323 -8.56 -8.82 -0.85
C ILE A 323 -9.08 -7.39 -0.75
N THR A 324 -9.97 -7.09 0.19
CA THR A 324 -10.49 -5.73 0.41
C THR A 324 -9.35 -4.75 0.66
N LYS A 325 -8.42 -5.10 1.57
CA LYS A 325 -7.23 -4.29 1.87
C LYS A 325 -6.34 -4.09 0.64
N MET A 326 -6.13 -5.13 -0.16
CA MET A 326 -5.35 -5.06 -1.40
C MET A 326 -6.02 -4.14 -2.43
N LEU A 327 -7.33 -4.28 -2.66
CA LEU A 327 -8.07 -3.44 -3.59
C LEU A 327 -8.04 -1.96 -3.19
N CYS A 328 -8.21 -1.66 -1.89
CA CYS A 328 -8.06 -0.29 -1.39
C CYS A 328 -6.65 0.25 -1.65
N LYS A 329 -5.59 -0.53 -1.37
CA LYS A 329 -4.20 -0.13 -1.65
C LYS A 329 -3.93 0.09 -3.14
N LEU A 330 -4.45 -0.78 -4.01
CA LEU A 330 -4.33 -0.63 -5.46
C LEU A 330 -5.06 0.62 -5.96
N GLN A 331 -6.23 0.94 -5.40
CA GLN A 331 -6.91 2.19 -5.69
C GLN A 331 -6.07 3.41 -5.26
N HIS A 332 -5.46 3.37 -4.08
CA HIS A 332 -4.53 4.43 -3.66
C HIS A 332 -3.33 4.53 -4.60
N ALA A 333 -2.79 3.42 -5.10
CA ALA A 333 -1.71 3.42 -6.09
C ALA A 333 -2.13 4.07 -7.41
N ILE A 334 -3.34 3.76 -7.91
CA ILE A 334 -3.92 4.41 -9.10
C ILE A 334 -4.03 5.92 -8.90
N LEU A 335 -4.48 6.35 -7.71
CA LEU A 335 -4.61 7.76 -7.41
C LEU A 335 -3.27 8.44 -7.19
N ALA A 336 -2.25 7.76 -6.67
CA ALA A 336 -0.95 8.33 -6.37
C ALA A 336 -0.06 8.47 -7.62
N GLU A 337 -0.30 7.69 -8.68
CA GLU A 337 0.49 7.75 -9.92
C GLU A 337 0.01 8.91 -10.81
N PRO A 338 0.90 9.85 -11.21
CA PRO A 338 0.51 11.00 -12.02
C PRO A 338 -0.18 10.59 -13.33
N ARG A 339 0.36 9.57 -14.01
CA ARG A 339 -0.15 9.10 -15.30
C ARG A 339 -1.55 8.49 -15.19
N LEU A 340 -1.78 7.66 -14.18
CA LEU A 340 -3.08 7.04 -13.92
C LEU A 340 -4.10 8.08 -13.43
N ARG A 341 -3.67 9.05 -12.62
CA ARG A 341 -4.50 10.17 -12.18
C ARG A 341 -4.91 11.09 -13.34
N GLU A 342 -3.99 11.45 -14.22
CA GLU A 342 -4.28 12.21 -15.43
C GLU A 342 -5.32 11.53 -16.30
N ILE A 343 -5.21 10.21 -16.47
CA ILE A 343 -6.16 9.42 -17.24
C ILE A 343 -7.57 9.52 -16.63
N LEU A 344 -7.69 9.40 -15.31
CA LEU A 344 -8.98 9.58 -14.63
C LEU A 344 -9.52 11.01 -14.71
N ALA A 345 -8.65 12.03 -14.81
CA ALA A 345 -9.04 13.42 -15.00
C ALA A 345 -9.54 13.67 -16.43
N LEU A 346 -8.85 13.15 -17.45
CA LEU A 346 -9.24 13.28 -18.87
C LEU A 346 -10.55 12.56 -19.21
N MET A 347 -10.90 11.53 -18.44
CA MET A 347 -12.18 10.83 -18.56
C MET A 347 -13.39 11.62 -18.05
N LYS A 348 -13.16 12.70 -17.29
CA LYS A 348 -14.24 13.54 -16.79
C LYS A 348 -14.81 14.39 -17.95
N PRO A 349 -16.11 14.29 -18.26
CA PRO A 349 -16.73 15.00 -19.37
C PRO A 349 -16.79 16.51 -19.17
#